data_AF-A0AAV5BM88-F1
#
_entry.id   AF-A0AAV5BM88-F1
#
_cell.length_a   1.000
_cell.length_b   1.000
_cell.length_c   1.000
_cell.angle_alpha   90.00
_cell.angle_beta   90.00
_cell.angle_gamma   90.00
#
_symmetry.space_group_name_H-M   'P 1'
#
loop_
_entity.id
_entity.type
_entity.pdbx_description
1 polymer ?
#
loop_
_entity_poly.entity_id
_entity_poly.type
_entity_poly.pdbx_seq_one_letter_code
_entity_poly.pdbx_strand_id
1 'polypeptide(L)'
;MIVAAADEVVGSIDTEELAKYLSLNSDPEDEEAQKFKKKMEETRDQLADALYQKGLALAETESLKIVLIICFGADQVLSDLIQDESEKSKKKFYDLKIQLVEEMGWTHISTYEKQWMHVRFPPTLPPF
;
A
#
# COMPACT_ATOMS: atom_id res chain seq x y z
N MET A 1 11.04 1.92 -9.67
CA MET A 1 9.87 1.86 -8.76
C MET A 1 8.91 2.97 -9.16
N ILE A 2 7.60 2.73 -9.15
CA ILE A 2 6.56 3.69 -9.59
C ILE A 2 6.66 5.03 -8.84
N VAL A 3 6.96 4.97 -7.55
CA VAL A 3 7.13 6.17 -6.69
C VAL A 3 8.28 7.06 -7.18
N ALA A 4 9.45 6.48 -7.47
CA ALA A 4 10.62 7.24 -7.93
C ALA A 4 10.38 7.90 -9.30
N ALA A 5 9.68 7.20 -10.21
CA ALA A 5 9.31 7.75 -11.51
C ALA A 5 8.29 8.90 -11.38
N ALA A 6 7.31 8.77 -10.47
CA ALA A 6 6.36 9.84 -10.20
C ALA A 6 7.04 11.05 -9.53
N ASP A 7 7.98 10.84 -8.61
CA ASP A 7 8.73 11.91 -7.95
C ASP A 7 9.62 12.71 -8.92
N GLU A 8 10.23 12.04 -9.90
CA GLU A 8 10.99 12.68 -10.97
C GLU A 8 10.10 13.57 -11.85
N VAL A 9 8.93 13.06 -12.26
CA VAL A 9 7.97 13.83 -13.06
C VAL A 9 7.47 15.05 -12.29
N VAL A 10 7.07 14.88 -11.03
CA VAL A 10 6.63 15.98 -10.16
C VAL A 10 7.74 17.00 -9.94
N GLY A 11 8.99 16.56 -9.77
CA GLY A 11 10.15 17.44 -9.61
C GLY A 11 10.54 18.20 -10.88
N SER A 12 10.15 17.70 -12.06
CA SER A 12 10.41 18.35 -13.36
C SER A 12 9.37 19.39 -13.77
N ILE A 13 8.22 19.45 -13.08
CA ILE A 13 7.12 20.38 -13.39
C ILE A 13 7.27 21.64 -12.56
N ASP A 14 7.40 22.79 -13.24
CA ASP A 14 7.45 24.10 -12.59
C ASP A 14 6.05 24.57 -12.19
N THR A 15 5.63 24.17 -10.98
CA THR A 15 4.27 24.39 -10.47
C THR A 15 3.91 25.87 -10.30
N GLU A 16 4.90 26.77 -10.14
CA GLU A 16 4.67 28.20 -9.96
C GLU A 16 4.36 28.91 -11.30
N GLU A 17 5.07 28.54 -12.38
CA GLU A 17 4.74 28.98 -13.73
C GLU A 17 3.37 28.47 -14.16
N LEU A 18 3.05 27.21 -13.81
CA LEU A 18 1.76 26.59 -14.08
C LEU A 18 0.60 27.35 -13.40
N ALA A 19 0.78 27.72 -12.12
CA ALA A 19 -0.22 28.46 -11.35
C ALA A 19 -0.45 29.89 -11.86
N LYS A 20 0.62 30.58 -12.30
CA LYS A 20 0.52 31.93 -12.90
C LYS A 20 -0.30 31.93 -14.19
N TYR A 21 -0.10 30.94 -15.06
CA TYR A 21 -0.83 30.85 -16.33
C TYR A 21 -2.26 30.35 -16.18
N LEU A 22 -2.55 29.50 -15.19
CA LEU A 22 -3.93 29.08 -14.91
C LEU A 22 -4.85 30.26 -14.53
N SER A 23 -4.27 31.35 -14.01
CA SER A 23 -4.98 32.60 -13.68
C SER A 23 -5.06 33.59 -14.86
N LEU A 24 -4.43 33.29 -16.00
CA LEU A 24 -4.39 34.17 -17.17
C LEU A 24 -5.44 33.73 -18.20
N ASN A 25 -6.45 34.58 -18.45
CA ASN A 25 -7.41 34.36 -19.54
C ASN A 25 -6.77 34.80 -20.87
N SER A 26 -6.37 33.84 -21.71
CA SER A 26 -5.76 34.11 -23.03
C SER A 26 -6.81 34.46 -24.10
N ASP A 27 -6.41 35.35 -25.02
CA ASP A 27 -7.19 35.84 -26.17
C ASP A 27 -7.45 34.71 -27.19
N PRO A 28 -8.70 34.48 -27.67
CA PRO A 28 -9.04 33.31 -28.48
C PRO A 28 -8.43 33.21 -29.89
N GLU A 29 -7.80 34.26 -30.44
CA GLU A 29 -7.26 34.26 -31.82
C GLU A 29 -5.79 33.83 -31.96
N ASP A 30 -5.06 33.61 -30.87
CA ASP A 30 -3.63 33.22 -30.93
C ASP A 30 -3.47 31.70 -31.03
N GLU A 31 -3.16 31.18 -32.22
CA GLU A 31 -2.90 29.75 -32.47
C GLU A 31 -1.71 29.18 -31.67
N GLU A 32 -0.69 30.00 -31.39
CA GLU A 32 0.45 29.57 -30.57
C GLU A 32 0.05 29.46 -29.09
N ALA A 33 -0.76 30.41 -28.61
CA ALA A 33 -1.35 30.35 -27.28
C ALA A 33 -2.27 29.12 -27.11
N GLN A 34 -3.03 28.75 -28.14
CA GLN A 34 -3.86 27.54 -28.13
C GLN A 34 -3.04 26.24 -28.06
N LYS A 35 -1.95 26.14 -28.85
CA LYS A 35 -1.04 24.96 -28.78
C LYS A 35 -0.34 24.86 -27.42
N PHE A 36 0.06 26.00 -26.86
CA PHE A 36 0.67 26.06 -25.54
C PHE A 36 -0.32 25.67 -24.43
N LYS A 37 -1.56 26.17 -24.50
CA LYS A 37 -2.64 25.78 -23.58
C LYS A 37 -2.94 24.28 -23.64
N LYS A 38 -3.01 23.69 -24.84
CA LYS A 38 -3.23 22.25 -25.00
C LYS A 38 -2.11 21.44 -24.38
N LYS A 39 -0.84 21.80 -24.62
CA LYS A 39 0.30 21.17 -23.95
C LYS A 39 0.20 21.29 -22.42
N MET A 40 -0.34 22.39 -21.92
CA MET A 40 -0.50 22.64 -20.49
C MET A 40 -1.65 21.83 -19.85
N GLU A 41 -2.73 21.59 -20.60
CA GLU A 41 -3.78 20.66 -20.19
C GLU A 41 -3.25 19.22 -20.16
N GLU A 42 -2.43 18.84 -21.15
CA GLU A 42 -1.77 17.54 -21.18
C GLU A 42 -0.80 17.35 -20.00
N THR A 43 0.00 18.36 -19.62
CA THR A 43 0.88 18.27 -18.44
C THR A 43 0.10 18.22 -17.13
N ARG A 44 -1.03 18.92 -17.03
CA ARG A 44 -1.94 18.82 -15.89
C ARG A 44 -2.48 17.40 -15.73
N ASP A 45 -2.94 16.80 -16.82
CA ASP A 45 -3.53 15.46 -16.78
C ASP A 45 -2.45 14.40 -16.44
N GLN A 46 -1.25 14.54 -17.01
CA GLN A 46 -0.09 13.71 -16.63
C GLN A 46 0.26 13.82 -15.15
N LEU A 47 0.22 15.04 -14.58
CA LEU A 47 0.46 15.25 -13.15
C LEU A 47 -0.62 14.59 -12.29
N ALA A 48 -1.90 14.69 -12.69
CA ALA A 48 -3.01 14.04 -12.00
C ALA A 48 -2.86 12.51 -11.99
N ASP A 49 -2.49 11.93 -13.13
CA ASP A 49 -2.23 10.50 -13.26
C ASP A 49 -1.04 10.06 -12.40
N ALA A 50 0.08 10.80 -12.43
CA ALA A 50 1.25 10.49 -11.61
C ALA A 50 0.95 10.53 -10.11
N LEU A 51 0.19 11.53 -9.66
CA LEU A 51 -0.25 11.66 -8.27
C LEU A 51 -1.19 10.51 -7.86
N TYR A 52 -2.11 10.12 -8.75
CA TYR A 52 -3.01 8.99 -8.51
C TYR A 52 -2.24 7.66 -8.40
N GLN A 53 -1.34 7.39 -9.33
CA GLN A 53 -0.49 6.19 -9.31
C GLN A 53 0.42 6.16 -8.07
N LYS A 54 0.97 7.30 -7.65
CA LYS A 54 1.75 7.42 -6.41
C LYS A 54 0.89 7.10 -5.19
N GLY A 55 -0.33 7.61 -5.12
CA GLY A 55 -1.28 7.30 -4.04
C GLY A 55 -1.58 5.81 -3.94
N LEU A 56 -1.80 5.15 -5.07
CA LEU A 56 -2.04 3.70 -5.12
C LEU A 56 -0.84 2.90 -4.60
N ALA A 57 0.37 3.23 -5.07
CA ALA A 57 1.60 2.55 -4.64
C ALA A 57 1.92 2.76 -3.14
N LEU A 58 1.57 3.94 -2.60
CA LEU A 58 1.71 4.23 -1.16
C LEU A 58 0.73 3.39 -0.32
N ALA A 59 -0.53 3.28 -0.75
CA ALA A 59 -1.52 2.45 -0.08
C ALA A 59 -1.13 0.96 -0.09
N GLU A 60 -0.59 0.45 -1.20
CA GLU A 60 -0.04 -0.90 -1.30
C GLU A 60 1.14 -1.11 -0.35
N THR A 61 2.06 -0.14 -0.29
CA THR A 61 3.24 -0.19 0.61
C THR A 61 2.81 -0.16 2.08
N GLU A 62 1.80 0.64 2.42
CA GLU A 62 1.24 0.71 3.77
C GLU A 62 0.51 -0.57 4.15
N SER A 63 -0.26 -1.15 3.23
CA SER A 63 -0.87 -2.48 3.41
C SER A 63 0.18 -3.57 3.65
N LEU A 64 1.27 -3.58 2.87
CA LEU A 64 2.38 -4.50 3.06
C LEU A 64 3.12 -4.28 4.39
N LYS A 65 3.26 -3.04 4.86
CA LYS A 65 3.81 -2.73 6.19
C LYS A 65 2.89 -3.21 7.31
N ILE A 66 1.59 -3.01 7.19
CA ILE A 66 0.60 -3.50 8.15
C ILE A 66 0.67 -5.03 8.24
N VAL A 67 0.78 -5.73 7.10
CA VAL A 67 0.99 -7.17 7.08
C VAL A 67 2.32 -7.56 7.67
N LEU A 68 3.41 -6.85 7.36
CA LEU A 68 4.70 -7.14 7.98
C LEU A 68 4.62 -7.00 9.51
N ILE A 69 3.91 -6.01 10.02
CA ILE A 69 3.67 -5.82 11.46
C ILE A 69 2.79 -6.96 12.02
N ILE A 70 1.76 -7.40 11.31
CA ILE A 70 0.89 -8.51 11.74
C ILE A 70 1.62 -9.86 11.69
N CYS A 71 2.46 -10.08 10.69
CA CYS A 71 3.17 -11.33 10.47
C CYS A 71 4.47 -11.45 11.27
N PHE A 72 5.18 -10.33 11.50
CA PHE A 72 6.49 -10.31 12.19
C PHE A 72 6.47 -9.53 13.51
N GLY A 73 5.74 -8.43 13.59
CA GLY A 73 5.62 -7.62 14.82
C GLY A 73 4.79 -8.28 15.91
N ALA A 74 3.82 -9.12 15.51
CA ALA A 74 3.10 -9.97 16.45
C ALA A 74 4.07 -10.87 17.22
N ASP A 75 5.05 -11.52 16.57
CA ASP A 75 5.94 -12.47 17.25
C ASP A 75 6.75 -11.84 18.40
N GLN A 76 7.16 -10.57 18.28
CA GLN A 76 7.95 -9.89 19.32
C GLN A 76 7.08 -9.28 20.44
N VAL A 77 5.97 -8.62 20.09
CA VAL A 77 5.02 -8.09 21.09
C VAL A 77 4.28 -9.23 21.82
N LEU A 78 4.12 -10.40 21.18
CA LEU A 78 3.58 -11.62 21.81
C LEU A 78 4.52 -12.21 22.85
N SER A 79 5.84 -12.16 22.64
CA SER A 79 6.81 -12.68 23.63
C SER A 79 6.71 -11.95 24.97
N ASP A 80 6.39 -10.65 24.93
CA ASP A 80 6.35 -9.80 26.13
C ASP A 80 4.96 -9.76 26.79
N LEU A 81 3.86 -10.02 26.04
CA LEU A 81 2.49 -9.99 26.58
C LEU A 81 1.97 -11.36 27.06
N ILE A 82 2.65 -12.46 26.70
CA ILE A 82 2.31 -13.81 27.16
C ILE A 82 2.96 -14.06 28.53
N GLN A 83 2.33 -13.53 29.58
CA GLN A 83 2.48 -14.06 30.94
C GLN A 83 1.51 -15.22 31.23
N ASP A 84 0.59 -15.54 30.31
CA ASP A 84 -0.37 -16.64 30.43
C ASP A 84 -0.24 -17.64 29.25
N GLU A 85 0.43 -18.75 29.55
CA GLU A 85 0.98 -19.78 28.65
C GLU A 85 -0.06 -20.80 28.13
N SER A 86 -1.36 -20.48 28.00
CA SER A 86 -2.29 -21.49 27.47
C SER A 86 -2.19 -21.59 25.93
N GLU A 87 -1.91 -22.79 25.41
CA GLU A 87 -1.90 -23.07 23.96
C GLU A 87 -3.21 -22.65 23.27
N LYS A 88 -4.33 -22.67 24.02
CA LYS A 88 -5.65 -22.25 23.54
C LYS A 88 -5.72 -20.75 23.24
N SER A 89 -5.08 -19.91 24.05
CA SER A 89 -5.02 -18.46 23.83
C SER A 89 -4.14 -18.12 22.63
N LYS A 90 -3.00 -18.82 22.49
CA LYS A 90 -2.10 -18.67 21.33
C LYS A 90 -2.79 -19.10 20.03
N LYS A 91 -3.50 -20.23 20.04
CA LYS A 91 -4.25 -20.73 18.86
C LYS A 91 -5.29 -19.72 18.35
N LYS A 92 -6.11 -19.17 19.25
CA LYS A 92 -7.12 -18.15 18.90
C LYS A 92 -6.54 -16.91 18.23
N PHE A 93 -5.33 -16.50 18.64
CA PHE A 93 -4.66 -15.35 18.04
C PHE A 93 -4.30 -15.61 16.57
N TYR A 94 -3.71 -16.77 16.29
CA TYR A 94 -3.40 -17.14 14.91
C TYR A 94 -4.65 -17.37 14.07
N ASP A 95 -5.74 -17.86 14.66
CA ASP A 95 -7.04 -17.96 13.99
C ASP A 95 -7.55 -16.56 13.56
N LEU A 96 -7.46 -15.56 14.44
CA LEU A 96 -7.80 -14.16 14.12
C LEU A 96 -6.87 -13.56 13.05
N LYS A 97 -5.57 -13.86 13.12
CA LYS A 97 -4.60 -13.45 12.09
C LYS A 97 -4.98 -13.99 10.71
N ILE A 98 -5.33 -15.27 10.64
CA ILE A 98 -5.75 -15.93 9.41
C ILE A 98 -7.05 -15.31 8.87
N GLN A 99 -8.05 -15.06 9.72
CA GLN A 99 -9.30 -14.40 9.31
C GLN A 99 -9.04 -13.02 8.69
N LEU A 100 -8.20 -12.21 9.30
CA LEU A 100 -7.85 -10.89 8.77
C LEU A 100 -7.18 -10.99 7.39
N VAL A 101 -6.27 -11.96 7.21
CA VAL A 101 -5.62 -12.22 5.92
C VAL A 101 -6.62 -12.69 4.86
N GLU A 102 -7.68 -13.41 5.25
CA GLU A 102 -8.76 -13.82 4.34
C GLU A 102 -9.67 -12.67 3.94
N GLU A 103 -10.03 -11.79 4.86
CA GLU A 103 -10.83 -10.58 4.57
C GLU A 103 -10.11 -9.64 3.59
N MET A 104 -8.78 -9.60 3.66
CA MET A 104 -7.93 -8.88 2.71
C MET A 104 -7.80 -9.58 1.33
N GLY A 105 -8.37 -10.77 1.17
CA GLY A 105 -8.37 -11.54 -0.09
C GLY A 105 -7.08 -12.32 -0.36
N TRP A 106 -6.18 -12.44 0.62
CA TRP A 106 -4.84 -13.01 0.44
C TRP A 106 -4.85 -14.52 0.67
N THR A 107 -5.56 -15.20 -0.21
CA THR A 107 -5.86 -16.64 -0.12
C THR A 107 -4.59 -17.51 -0.07
N HIS A 108 -3.52 -17.12 -0.75
CA HIS A 108 -2.25 -17.84 -0.74
C HIS A 108 -1.56 -17.81 0.64
N ILE A 109 -1.55 -16.67 1.33
CA ILE A 109 -0.96 -16.51 2.67
C ILE A 109 -1.84 -17.18 3.71
N SER A 110 -3.17 -17.02 3.63
CA SER A 110 -4.11 -17.72 4.52
C SER A 110 -3.92 -19.24 4.44
N THR A 111 -3.79 -19.79 3.23
CA THR A 111 -3.58 -21.24 3.03
C THR A 111 -2.29 -21.72 3.69
N TYR A 112 -1.19 -20.99 3.51
CA TYR A 112 0.09 -21.31 4.14
C TYR A 112 -0.02 -21.26 5.67
N GLU A 113 -0.57 -20.19 6.24
CA GLU A 113 -0.73 -20.02 7.69
C GLU A 113 -1.62 -21.11 8.31
N LYS A 114 -2.71 -21.49 7.64
CA LYS A 114 -3.57 -22.62 8.06
C LYS A 114 -2.80 -23.95 8.11
N GLN A 115 -1.89 -24.19 7.18
CA GLN A 115 -1.05 -25.40 7.22
C GLN A 115 -0.11 -25.36 8.43
N TRP A 116 0.51 -24.21 8.70
CA TRP A 116 1.39 -24.04 9.86
C TRP A 116 0.67 -24.14 11.20
N MET A 117 -0.63 -23.86 11.26
CA MET A 117 -1.43 -24.10 12.46
C MET A 117 -1.43 -25.58 12.88
N HIS A 118 -1.38 -26.51 11.94
CA HIS A 118 -1.32 -27.95 12.25
C HIS A 118 0.05 -28.37 12.79
N VAL A 119 1.11 -27.69 12.34
CA VAL A 119 2.48 -27.90 12.81
C VAL A 119 2.68 -27.29 14.20
N ARG A 120 2.14 -26.08 14.43
CA ARG A 120 2.26 -25.36 15.70
C ARG A 120 1.32 -25.90 16.78
N PHE A 121 0.14 -26.39 16.40
CA PHE A 121 -0.88 -26.92 17.30
C PHE A 121 -1.35 -28.31 16.84
N PRO A 122 -0.49 -29.33 16.98
CA PRO A 122 -0.82 -30.68 16.53
C PRO A 122 -1.99 -31.27 17.35
N PRO A 123 -2.91 -32.02 16.72
CA PRO A 123 -4.04 -32.64 17.42
C PRO A 123 -3.63 -33.80 18.33
N THR A 124 -2.44 -34.38 18.12
CA THR A 124 -1.87 -35.47 18.91
C THR A 124 -0.36 -35.28 19.03
N LEU A 125 0.20 -35.56 20.21
CA LEU A 125 1.65 -35.53 20.42
C LEU A 125 2.34 -36.53 19.48
N PRO A 126 3.44 -36.15 18.82
CA PRO A 126 4.17 -37.06 17.94
C PRO A 126 4.71 -38.25 18.76
N PRO A 127 4.56 -39.50 18.26
CA PRO A 127 5.11 -40.67 18.92
C PRO A 127 6.65 -40.59 18.90
N PHE A 128 7.24 -40.82 20.07
CA PHE A 128 8.68 -40.81 20.34
C PHE A 128 9.38 -42.05 19.77
#